data_AF-A0A2S6WH42-F1
#
_entry.id   AF-A0A2S6WH42-F1
#
_cell.length_a   1.000
_cell.length_b   1.000
_cell.length_c   1.000
_cell.angle_alpha   90.00
_cell.angle_beta   90.00
_cell.angle_gamma   90.00
#
_symmetry.space_group_name_H-M   'P 1'
#
loop_
_entity.id
_entity.type
_entity.pdbx_description
1 polymer ?
#
loop_
_entity_poly.entity_id
_entity_poly.type
_entity_poly.pdbx_seq_one_letter_code
_entity_poly.pdbx_strand_id
1 'polypeptide(L)'
;MATAYRSGWHFIDLVTAIPHSGDSLMVTVFGEPVVVTRDDDEDVRAYRCLRRPRGAPQPVRCAVRYGMIFVNLDQRDHRQVEADAPAPRTISATPRSA
;
A
#
# COMPACT_ATOMS: atom_id res chain seq x y z
N MET A 1 23.81 -12.06 -9.14
CA MET A 1 22.41 -12.37 -9.52
C MET A 1 21.62 -11.07 -9.39
N ALA A 2 21.20 -10.47 -10.50
CA ALA A 2 20.70 -9.09 -10.53
C ALA A 2 19.24 -9.01 -10.02
N THR A 3 19.04 -8.31 -8.91
CA THR A 3 17.75 -8.06 -8.25
C THR A 3 16.89 -7.11 -9.09
N ALA A 4 16.03 -7.66 -9.94
CA ALA A 4 15.15 -6.90 -10.84
C ALA A 4 13.64 -7.06 -10.53
N TYR A 5 13.27 -7.20 -9.25
CA TYR A 5 11.88 -7.01 -8.81
C TYR A 5 11.82 -5.73 -7.95
N ARG A 6 11.91 -4.55 -8.58
CA ARG A 6 12.07 -3.28 -7.85
C ARG A 6 10.77 -2.59 -7.43
N SER A 7 9.60 -2.97 -7.93
CA SER A 7 8.35 -2.24 -7.64
C SER A 7 7.44 -2.93 -6.60
N GLY A 8 7.56 -4.25 -6.40
CA GLY A 8 6.73 -5.02 -5.46
C GLY A 8 5.23 -5.07 -5.81
N TRP A 9 4.81 -4.52 -6.95
CA TRP A 9 3.41 -4.48 -7.40
C TRP A 9 3.07 -5.70 -8.24
N HIS A 10 1.95 -6.34 -7.93
CA HIS A 10 1.44 -7.53 -8.59
C HIS A 10 0.05 -7.26 -9.14
N PHE A 11 -0.12 -7.52 -10.43
CA PHE A 11 -1.44 -7.52 -11.05
C PHE A 11 -2.31 -8.61 -10.42
N ILE A 12 -3.54 -8.26 -10.08
CA ILE A 12 -4.51 -9.16 -9.46
C ILE A 12 -5.62 -9.49 -10.45
N ASP A 13 -6.36 -8.48 -10.89
CA ASP A 13 -7.47 -8.61 -11.82
C ASP A 13 -7.88 -7.22 -12.35
N LEU A 14 -8.91 -7.17 -13.18
CA LEU A 14 -9.62 -5.94 -13.53
C LEU A 14 -10.61 -5.54 -12.43
N VAL A 15 -10.91 -4.25 -12.32
CA VAL A 15 -11.95 -3.73 -11.42
C VAL A 15 -13.34 -4.29 -11.70
N THR A 16 -13.55 -4.82 -12.90
CA THR A 16 -14.80 -5.49 -13.29
C THR A 16 -14.99 -6.85 -12.62
N ALA A 17 -13.97 -7.41 -11.96
CA ALA A 17 -14.09 -8.63 -11.16
C ALA A 17 -14.82 -8.39 -9.83
N ILE A 18 -14.89 -7.14 -9.36
CA ILE A 18 -15.60 -6.71 -8.14
C ILE A 18 -16.43 -5.45 -8.44
N PRO A 19 -17.49 -5.58 -9.27
CA PRO A 19 -18.21 -4.43 -9.83
C PRO A 19 -18.95 -3.54 -8.82
N HIS A 20 -19.40 -4.07 -7.68
CA HIS A 20 -20.26 -3.34 -6.75
C HIS A 20 -19.63 -3.21 -5.35
N SER A 21 -20.13 -2.28 -4.54
CA SER A 21 -19.80 -2.23 -3.12
C SER A 21 -20.17 -3.56 -2.44
N GLY A 22 -19.28 -4.03 -1.58
CA GLY A 22 -19.41 -5.30 -0.88
C GLY A 22 -18.85 -6.49 -1.64
N ASP A 23 -18.52 -6.34 -2.93
CA ASP A 23 -17.85 -7.40 -3.69
C ASP A 23 -16.43 -7.63 -3.16
N SER A 24 -16.02 -8.90 -3.17
CA SER A 24 -14.68 -9.28 -2.75
C SER A 24 -14.10 -10.41 -3.60
N LEU A 25 -12.78 -10.37 -3.76
CA LEU A 25 -11.99 -11.35 -4.49
C LEU A 25 -10.88 -11.88 -3.57
N MET A 26 -10.86 -13.20 -3.37
CA MET A 26 -9.79 -13.89 -2.66
C MET A 26 -8.74 -14.37 -3.67
N VAL A 27 -7.48 -13.98 -3.46
CA VAL A 27 -6.36 -14.32 -4.34
C VAL A 27 -5.15 -14.75 -3.51
N THR A 28 -4.31 -15.61 -4.07
CA THR A 28 -3.04 -15.99 -3.45
C THR A 28 -1.90 -15.28 -4.17
N VAL A 29 -1.13 -14.46 -3.45
CA VAL A 29 0.02 -13.72 -4.01
C VAL A 29 1.28 -14.18 -3.26
N PHE A 30 2.21 -14.81 -3.95
CA PHE A 30 3.41 -15.42 -3.34
C PHE A 30 3.14 -16.36 -2.16
N GLY A 31 2.03 -17.10 -2.20
CA GLY A 31 1.63 -18.01 -1.12
C GLY A 31 0.93 -17.31 0.06
N GLU A 32 0.81 -15.99 0.03
CA GLU A 32 0.05 -15.22 1.02
C GLU A 32 -1.40 -15.03 0.54
N PRO A 33 -2.41 -15.38 1.35
CA PRO A 33 -3.80 -15.11 1.04
C PRO A 33 -4.09 -13.60 1.17
N VAL A 34 -4.64 -13.03 0.11
CA VAL A 34 -5.04 -11.62 0.03
C VAL A 34 -6.52 -11.55 -0.34
N VAL A 35 -7.27 -10.72 0.38
CA VAL A 35 -8.62 -10.34 0.00
C VAL A 35 -8.59 -8.93 -0.59
N VAL A 36 -9.21 -8.75 -1.75
CA VAL A 36 -9.47 -7.44 -2.36
C VAL A 36 -10.95 -7.17 -2.23
N THR A 37 -11.32 -5.96 -1.79
CA THR A 37 -12.70 -5.55 -1.56
C THR A 37 -12.99 -4.22 -2.24
N ARG A 38 -14.24 -4.02 -2.68
CA ARG A 38 -14.77 -2.70 -3.00
C ARG A 38 -15.66 -2.23 -1.86
N ASP A 39 -15.33 -1.09 -1.27
CA ASP A 39 -16.11 -0.51 -0.18
C ASP A 39 -17.26 0.40 -0.68
N ASP A 40 -18.00 0.97 0.27
CA ASP A 40 -19.15 1.84 -0.01
C ASP A 40 -18.77 3.19 -0.64
N ASP A 41 -17.51 3.60 -0.51
CA ASP A 41 -16.96 4.79 -1.18
C ASP A 41 -16.44 4.43 -2.59
N GLU A 42 -16.73 3.22 -3.08
CA GLU A 42 -16.24 2.61 -4.32
C GLU A 42 -14.71 2.39 -4.38
N ASP A 43 -14.02 2.57 -3.25
CA ASP A 43 -12.58 2.40 -3.15
C ASP A 43 -12.20 0.92 -3.13
N VAL A 44 -11.19 0.57 -3.93
CA VAL A 44 -10.65 -0.80 -3.95
C VAL A 44 -9.53 -0.92 -2.91
N ARG A 45 -9.75 -1.77 -1.91
CA ARG A 45 -8.80 -2.04 -0.83
C ARG A 45 -8.32 -3.48 -0.88
N ALA A 46 -7.16 -3.73 -0.29
CA ALA A 46 -6.58 -5.07 -0.21
C ALA A 46 -6.05 -5.35 1.19
N TYR A 47 -6.22 -6.60 1.64
CA TYR A 47 -5.82 -7.04 2.97
C TYR A 47 -5.17 -8.42 2.92
N ARG A 48 -4.08 -8.61 3.67
CA ARG A 48 -3.52 -9.93 3.96
C ARG A 48 -4.38 -10.63 5.00
N CYS A 49 -4.84 -11.83 4.70
CA CYS A 49 -5.57 -12.65 5.64
C CYS A 49 -4.59 -13.25 6.65
N LEU A 50 -4.63 -12.79 7.90
CA LEU A 50 -3.90 -13.44 8.98
C LEU A 50 -4.60 -14.75 9.34
N ARG A 51 -3.84 -15.83 9.56
CA ARG A 51 -4.42 -17.12 10.00
C ARG A 51 -5.08 -16.93 11.37
N ARG A 52 -6.35 -17.32 11.50
CA ARG A 52 -7.04 -17.43 12.80
C ARG A 52 -6.23 -18.34 13.75
N PRO A 53 -6.18 -18.06 15.06
CA PRO A 53 -7.10 -17.20 15.82
C PRO A 53 -6.63 -15.75 16.00
N ARG A 54 -5.57 -15.30 15.33
CA ARG A 54 -4.91 -14.03 15.67
C ARG A 54 -4.93 -13.03 14.52
N GLY A 55 -5.70 -11.96 14.71
CA GLY A 55 -5.55 -10.69 14.00
C GLY A 55 -6.66 -10.37 13.01
N ALA A 56 -7.06 -9.10 12.99
CA ALA A 56 -7.83 -8.53 11.89
C ALA A 56 -7.00 -8.60 10.60
N PRO A 57 -7.63 -8.71 9.41
CA PRO A 57 -6.92 -8.64 8.14
C PRO A 57 -5.99 -7.42 8.10
N GLN A 58 -4.72 -7.63 7.72
CA GLN A 58 -3.74 -6.56 7.70
C GLN A 58 -3.85 -5.81 6.36
N PRO A 59 -4.07 -4.48 6.34
CA PRO A 59 -4.12 -3.74 5.09
C PRO A 59 -2.78 -3.84 4.35
N VAL A 60 -2.85 -3.97 3.03
CA VAL A 60 -1.71 -3.93 2.12
C VAL A 60 -1.95 -2.85 1.08
N ARG A 61 -0.88 -2.43 0.40
CA ARG A 61 -1.01 -1.39 -0.62
C ARG A 61 -1.82 -1.92 -1.79
N CYS A 62 -2.82 -1.15 -2.19
CA CYS A 62 -3.67 -1.39 -3.34
C CYS A 62 -3.58 -0.17 -4.26
N ALA A 63 -3.58 -0.40 -5.57
CA ALA A 63 -3.69 0.66 -6.56
C ALA A 63 -4.52 0.17 -7.74
N VAL A 64 -5.38 1.06 -8.24
CA VAL A 64 -6.09 0.85 -9.50
C VAL A 64 -5.48 1.74 -10.57
N ARG A 65 -5.03 1.16 -11.69
CA ARG A 65 -4.50 1.90 -12.84
C ARG A 65 -5.04 1.32 -14.13
N TYR A 66 -5.64 2.15 -14.97
CA TYR A 66 -6.24 1.73 -16.25
C TYR A 66 -7.23 0.55 -16.08
N GLY A 67 -8.01 0.56 -14.99
CA GLY A 67 -8.96 -0.51 -14.66
C GLY A 67 -8.32 -1.80 -14.11
N MET A 68 -7.00 -1.85 -13.95
CA MET A 68 -6.29 -2.99 -13.36
C MET A 68 -6.03 -2.77 -11.88
N ILE A 69 -6.29 -3.79 -11.07
CA ILE A 69 -6.01 -3.85 -9.64
C ILE A 69 -4.58 -4.38 -9.45
N PHE A 70 -3.79 -3.65 -8.68
CA PHE A 70 -2.46 -4.04 -8.26
C PHE A 70 -2.36 -4.09 -6.75
N VAL A 71 -1.67 -5.09 -6.23
CA VAL A 71 -1.35 -5.23 -4.80
C VAL A 71 0.14 -5.26 -4.60
N ASN A 72 0.61 -4.60 -3.54
CA ASN A 72 2.00 -4.65 -3.11
C ASN A 72 2.11 -5.14 -1.67
N LEU A 73 2.86 -6.23 -1.50
CA LEU A 73 3.08 -6.94 -0.24
C LEU A 73 4.43 -6.59 0.42
N ASP A 74 5.30 -5.84 -0.25
CA ASP A 74 6.62 -5.48 0.24
C ASP A 74 6.48 -4.47 1.39
N GLN A 75 6.89 -4.90 2.59
CA GLN A 75 6.90 -4.06 3.79
C GLN A 75 8.11 -3.10 3.82
N ARG A 76 9.05 -3.19 2.87
CA ARG A 76 10.26 -2.35 2.91
C ARG A 76 9.98 -0.85 2.76
N ASP A 77 8.90 -0.49 2.06
CA ASP A 77 8.44 0.90 1.95
C ASP A 77 7.79 1.41 3.26
N HIS A 78 7.48 0.54 4.24
CA HIS A 78 7.00 0.94 5.57
C HIS A 78 8.09 1.52 6.49
N ARG A 79 9.35 1.62 6.05
CA ARG A 79 10.23 2.63 6.66
C ARG A 79 9.73 3.99 6.23
N GLN A 80 8.72 4.46 6.95
CA GLN A 80 8.34 5.86 7.07
C GLN A 80 9.64 6.68 7.06
N VAL A 81 9.83 7.49 6.03
CA VAL A 81 10.84 8.56 6.02
C VAL A 81 10.33 9.63 6.99
N GLU A 82 10.25 9.27 8.27
CA GLU A 82 9.82 10.13 9.37
C GLU A 82 10.83 10.07 10.52
N ALA A 83 12.08 9.72 10.20
CA ALA A 83 13.20 9.69 11.15
C ALA A 83 14.46 10.40 10.64
N ASP A 84 14.36 11.29 9.64
CA ASP A 84 15.50 12.14 9.27
C ASP A 84 15.10 13.46 8.57
N ALA A 85 14.05 14.13 9.09
CA ALA A 85 13.94 15.57 8.88
C ALA A 85 14.73 16.25 10.01
N PRO A 86 15.97 16.73 9.80
CA PRO A 86 16.58 17.62 10.78
C PRO A 86 15.67 18.85 10.89
N ALA A 87 15.32 19.20 12.13
CA ALA A 87 14.54 20.38 12.45
C ALA A 87 14.98 21.58 11.60
N PRO A 88 14.07 22.41 11.08
CA PRO A 88 14.46 23.58 10.31
C PRO A 88 15.38 24.42 11.20
N ARG A 89 16.67 24.48 10.84
CA ARG A 89 17.62 25.36 11.49
C ARG A 89 17.16 26.77 11.20
N THR A 90 16.54 27.41 12.18
CA THR A 90 16.19 28.81 12.15
C THR A 90 17.50 29.58 11.96
N ILE A 91 17.75 30.04 10.73
CA ILE A 91 18.86 30.92 10.41
C ILE A 91 18.58 32.24 11.11
N SER A 92 19.24 32.45 12.25
CA SER A 92 19.22 33.72 12.97
C SER A 92 19.98 34.76 12.13
N ALA A 93 19.24 35.65 11.46
CA ALA A 93 19.82 36.77 10.76
C ALA A 93 20.25 37.83 11.79
N THR A 94 21.56 38.04 11.95
CA THR A 94 22.09 39.14 12.77
C THR A 94 21.92 40.46 12.00
N PRO A 95 21.26 41.49 12.54
CA PRO A 95 21.17 42.78 11.87
C PRO A 95 22.53 43.49 11.96
N ARG A 96 23.03 43.98 10.82
CA ARG A 96 24.22 44.84 10.76
C ARG A 96 23.78 46.26 11.04
N SER A 97 24.21 46.83 12.17
CA SER A 97 24.02 48.26 12.47
C SER A 97 24.82 49.11 11.48
N ALA A 98 24.17 50.14 10.97
CA ALA A 98 24.77 51.24 10.21
C ALA A 98 25.34 52.30 11.17
#